data_AF-A0A8T3LRS7-F1
#
_entry.id   AF-A0A8T3LRS7-F1
#
_cell.length_a   1.000
_cell.length_b   1.000
_cell.length_c   1.000
_cell.angle_alpha   90.00
_cell.angle_beta   90.00
_cell.angle_gamma   90.00
#
_symmetry.space_group_name_H-M   'P 1'
#
loop_
_entity.id
_entity.type
_entity.pdbx_description
1 polymer ?
#
loop_
_entity_poly.entity_id
_entity_poly.type
_entity_poly.pdbx_seq_one_letter_code
_entity_poly.pdbx_strand_id
1 'polypeptide(L)'
;MLPEAATTPPQRPRLAPQEMLDRLNPPQREAVSHLTGPLLILAGAGSGKTRVLAYRVAYLVATSYKPWQIVAVTFTNKAANEMRGRIAGLIGDEAAREATIGTFHAICARILRRDGQSIGLT
;
A
#
# COMPACT_ATOMS: atom_id res chain seq x y z
N MET A 1 22.98 -10.53 25.91
CA MET A 1 21.91 -9.52 26.00
C MET A 1 21.79 -8.88 24.64
N LEU A 2 20.82 -9.34 23.82
CA LEU A 2 20.59 -8.75 22.50
C LEU A 2 19.99 -7.34 22.70
N PRO A 3 20.41 -6.33 21.93
CA PRO A 3 19.85 -4.99 22.05
C PRO A 3 18.37 -5.05 21.67
N GLU A 4 17.53 -4.54 22.57
CA GLU A 4 16.10 -4.35 22.36
C GLU A 4 15.94 -3.46 21.12
N ALA A 5 15.43 -4.03 20.02
CA ALA A 5 15.18 -3.26 18.80
C ALA A 5 14.19 -2.15 19.16
N ALA A 6 14.66 -0.90 19.11
CA ALA A 6 13.84 0.27 19.35
C ALA A 6 12.64 0.21 18.40
N THR A 7 11.47 -0.17 18.91
CA THR A 7 10.23 -0.09 18.17
C THR A 7 9.89 1.38 18.05
N THR A 8 10.21 1.98 16.91
CA THR A 8 9.70 3.30 16.53
C THR A 8 8.19 3.29 16.79
N PRO A 9 7.66 4.23 17.59
CA PRO A 9 6.23 4.27 17.87
C PRO A 9 5.47 4.33 16.54
N PRO A 10 4.36 3.58 16.38
CA PRO A 10 3.62 3.58 15.13
C PRO A 10 3.20 5.02 14.82
N GLN A 11 3.73 5.57 13.73
CA GLN A 11 3.32 6.89 13.26
C GLN A 11 1.83 6.82 12.97
N ARG A 12 1.07 7.68 13.65
CA ARG A 12 -0.36 7.77 13.40
C ARG A 12 -0.55 8.22 11.95
N PRO A 13 -1.47 7.60 11.19
CA PRO A 13 -1.82 8.06 9.86
C PRO A 13 -2.21 9.55 9.88
N ARG A 14 -1.92 10.29 8.80
CA ARG A 14 -2.25 11.73 8.74
C ARG A 14 -3.76 11.98 8.75
N LEU A 15 -4.56 11.02 8.29
CA LEU A 15 -6.03 11.05 8.36
C LEU A 15 -6.55 9.88 9.19
N ALA A 16 -7.59 10.10 9.99
CA ALA A 16 -8.27 9.00 10.66
C ALA A 16 -9.03 8.12 9.64
N PRO A 17 -9.23 6.81 9.90
CA PRO A 17 -9.93 5.92 8.97
C PRO A 17 -11.30 6.47 8.50
N GLN A 18 -12.09 7.02 9.42
CA GLN A 18 -13.41 7.58 9.10
C GLN A 18 -13.31 8.79 8.15
N GLU A 19 -12.36 9.70 8.40
CA GLU A 19 -12.11 10.86 7.53
C GLU A 19 -11.70 10.47 6.11
N MET A 20 -11.02 9.33 5.95
CA MET A 20 -10.72 8.78 4.62
C MET A 20 -11.99 8.35 3.90
N LEU A 21 -12.88 7.62 4.60
CA LEU A 21 -14.14 7.14 4.03
C LEU A 21 -15.10 8.26 3.66
N ASP A 22 -15.10 9.36 4.43
CA ASP A 22 -15.95 10.54 4.18
C ASP A 22 -15.58 11.32 2.91
N ARG A 23 -14.39 11.05 2.35
CA ARG A 23 -13.92 11.63 1.08
C ARG A 23 -14.25 10.77 -0.14
N LEU A 24 -15.06 9.72 0.03
CA LEU A 24 -15.37 8.72 -0.99
C LEU A 24 -16.88 8.62 -1.21
N ASN A 25 -17.29 8.38 -2.45
CA ASN A 25 -18.68 8.03 -2.75
C ASN A 25 -18.99 6.60 -2.24
N PRO A 26 -20.27 6.17 -2.18
CA PRO A 26 -20.63 4.90 -1.55
C PRO A 26 -19.92 3.67 -2.14
N PRO A 27 -19.83 3.48 -3.47
CA PRO A 27 -19.10 2.34 -4.04
C PRO A 27 -17.58 2.36 -3.73
N GLN A 28 -16.98 3.55 -3.75
CA GLN A 28 -15.56 3.69 -3.40
C GLN A 28 -15.32 3.41 -1.91
N ARG A 29 -16.24 3.86 -1.04
CA ARG A 29 -16.20 3.60 0.41
C ARG A 29 -16.23 2.10 0.67
N GLU A 30 -17.18 1.38 0.09
CA GLU A 30 -17.30 -0.07 0.20
C GLU A 30 -16.02 -0.79 -0.26
N ALA A 31 -15.49 -0.40 -1.42
CA ALA A 31 -14.25 -0.96 -1.96
C ALA A 31 -13.02 -0.68 -1.07
N VAL A 32 -12.98 0.46 -0.39
CA VAL A 32 -11.88 0.82 0.53
C VAL A 32 -12.02 0.11 1.87
N SER A 33 -13.23 -0.01 2.40
CA SER A 33 -13.50 -0.62 3.72
C SER A 33 -13.53 -2.15 3.72
N HIS A 34 -13.49 -2.80 2.56
CA HIS A 34 -13.44 -4.26 2.47
C HIS A 34 -12.14 -4.83 3.06
N LEU A 35 -12.20 -5.59 4.16
CA LEU A 35 -10.99 -6.04 4.89
C LEU A 35 -10.51 -7.44 4.52
N THR A 36 -11.43 -8.38 4.25
CA THR A 36 -11.10 -9.81 4.19
C THR A 36 -11.59 -10.45 2.91
N GLY A 37 -10.80 -11.37 2.36
CA GLY A 37 -11.16 -12.12 1.15
C GLY A 37 -10.83 -11.38 -0.15
N PRO A 38 -11.09 -12.02 -1.31
CA PRO A 38 -10.86 -11.43 -2.62
C PRO A 38 -11.89 -10.34 -2.94
N LEU A 39 -11.45 -9.27 -3.63
CA LEU A 39 -12.32 -8.21 -4.13
C LEU A 39 -11.93 -7.84 -5.57
N LEU A 40 -12.91 -7.81 -6.47
CA LEU A 40 -12.76 -7.32 -7.85
C LEU A 40 -13.48 -5.98 -8.02
N ILE A 41 -12.75 -4.95 -8.45
CA ILE A 41 -13.31 -3.61 -8.70
C ILE A 41 -13.38 -3.39 -10.22
N LEU A 42 -14.59 -3.41 -10.77
CA LEU A 42 -14.86 -3.08 -12.17
C LEU A 42 -15.24 -1.60 -12.28
N ALA A 43 -14.46 -0.81 -13.01
CA ALA A 43 -14.76 0.62 -13.12
C ALA A 43 -14.27 1.25 -14.44
N GLY A 44 -15.11 2.11 -15.01
CA GLY A 44 -14.83 2.87 -16.24
C GLY A 44 -13.69 3.88 -16.10
N ALA A 45 -13.32 4.53 -17.21
CA ALA A 45 -12.38 5.66 -17.16
C ALA A 45 -12.92 6.79 -16.25
N GLY A 46 -12.04 7.55 -15.60
CA GLY A 46 -12.44 8.68 -14.73
C GLY A 46 -13.09 8.31 -13.38
N SER A 47 -13.48 7.06 -13.16
CA SER A 47 -14.16 6.58 -11.92
C SER A 47 -13.33 6.63 -10.63
N GLY A 48 -12.05 7.03 -10.71
CA GLY A 48 -11.18 7.13 -9.54
C GLY A 48 -10.52 5.82 -9.11
N LYS A 49 -10.39 4.80 -9.97
CA LYS A 49 -9.69 3.52 -9.66
C LYS A 49 -8.40 3.68 -8.87
N THR A 50 -7.49 4.54 -9.35
CA THR A 50 -6.20 4.78 -8.69
C THR A 50 -6.37 5.46 -7.32
N ARG A 51 -7.38 6.33 -7.17
CA ARG A 51 -7.72 6.95 -5.87
C ARG A 51 -8.21 5.89 -4.89
N VAL A 52 -9.09 4.99 -5.33
CA VAL A 52 -9.60 3.87 -4.51
C VAL A 52 -8.46 2.98 -4.02
N LEU A 53 -7.54 2.58 -4.90
CA LEU A 53 -6.40 1.75 -4.49
C LEU A 53 -5.50 2.44 -3.45
N ALA A 54 -5.21 3.73 -3.62
CA ALA A 54 -4.41 4.48 -2.65
C ALA A 54 -5.11 4.62 -1.29
N TYR A 55 -6.42 4.94 -1.30
CA TYR A 55 -7.22 5.03 -0.08
C TYR A 55 -7.36 3.67 0.60
N ARG A 56 -7.46 2.57 -0.16
CA ARG A 56 -7.52 1.21 0.37
C ARG A 56 -6.24 0.86 1.13
N VAL A 57 -5.07 1.11 0.53
CA VAL A 57 -3.79 0.88 1.23
C VAL A 57 -3.69 1.73 2.50
N ALA A 58 -4.03 3.01 2.41
CA ALA A 58 -4.01 3.92 3.56
C ALA A 58 -4.96 3.47 4.67
N TYR A 59 -6.17 3.03 4.32
CA TYR A 59 -7.20 2.57 5.25
C TYR A 59 -6.78 1.27 5.96
N LEU A 60 -6.18 0.33 5.23
CA LEU A 60 -5.63 -0.90 5.84
C LEU A 60 -4.54 -0.58 6.86
N VAL A 61 -3.63 0.33 6.53
CA VAL A 61 -2.58 0.78 7.47
C VAL A 61 -3.19 1.49 8.69
N ALA A 62 -4.18 2.34 8.45
CA ALA A 62 -4.81 3.13 9.51
C ALA A 62 -5.71 2.31 10.45
N THR A 63 -6.18 1.15 10.00
CA THR A 63 -7.04 0.27 10.82
C THR A 63 -6.23 -0.71 11.65
N SER A 64 -5.40 -1.56 11.03
CA SER A 64 -4.68 -2.61 11.77
C SER A 64 -3.43 -3.19 11.09
N TYR A 65 -3.23 -2.96 9.79
CA TYR A 65 -2.17 -3.65 9.04
C TYR A 65 -0.85 -2.86 9.09
N LYS A 66 0.25 -3.58 9.24
CA LYS A 66 1.58 -2.96 9.12
C LYS A 66 1.89 -2.71 7.64
N PRO A 67 2.49 -1.57 7.26
CA PRO A 67 2.70 -1.26 5.85
C PRO A 67 3.50 -2.33 5.09
N TRP A 68 4.50 -2.95 5.73
CA TRP A 68 5.31 -4.02 5.13
C TRP A 68 4.53 -5.31 4.82
N GLN A 69 3.30 -5.46 5.33
CA GLN A 69 2.39 -6.56 4.98
C GLN A 69 1.64 -6.31 3.66
N ILE A 70 1.78 -5.12 3.07
CA ILE A 70 1.03 -4.70 1.88
C ILE A 70 1.94 -4.72 0.65
N VAL A 71 1.44 -5.34 -0.42
CA VAL A 71 2.03 -5.29 -1.77
C VAL A 71 1.03 -4.62 -2.72
N ALA A 72 1.47 -3.54 -3.37
CA ALA A 72 0.73 -2.85 -4.41
C ALA A 72 1.53 -2.88 -5.72
N VAL A 73 0.96 -3.55 -6.72
CA VAL A 73 1.58 -3.82 -8.02
C VAL A 73 0.92 -2.98 -9.10
N THR A 74 1.72 -2.50 -10.05
CA THR A 74 1.24 -1.88 -11.29
C THR A 74 2.16 -2.21 -12.48
N PHE A 75 1.82 -1.73 -13.67
CA PHE A 75 2.59 -2.00 -14.89
C PHE A 75 3.70 -0.98 -15.16
N THR A 76 3.55 0.28 -14.73
CA THR A 76 4.50 1.35 -15.06
C THR A 76 5.15 1.96 -13.82
N ASN A 77 6.40 2.37 -13.95
CA ASN A 77 7.12 3.08 -12.88
C ASN A 77 6.42 4.40 -12.52
N LYS A 78 5.86 5.10 -13.52
CA LYS A 78 5.08 6.33 -13.31
C LYS A 78 3.88 6.06 -12.39
N ALA A 79 3.08 5.04 -12.68
CA ALA A 79 1.94 4.69 -11.85
C ALA A 79 2.35 4.27 -10.44
N ALA A 80 3.48 3.55 -10.30
CA ALA A 80 3.99 3.14 -8.99
C ALA A 80 4.41 4.36 -8.15
N ASN A 81 5.08 5.33 -8.77
CA ASN A 81 5.50 6.57 -8.12
C ASN A 81 4.32 7.46 -7.74
N GLU A 82 3.34 7.62 -8.64
CA GLU A 82 2.10 8.35 -8.34
C GLU A 82 1.31 7.68 -7.19
N MET A 83 1.21 6.35 -7.19
CA MET A 83 0.54 5.61 -6.12
C MET A 83 1.26 5.80 -4.78
N ARG A 84 2.59 5.72 -4.76
CA ARG A 84 3.40 5.98 -3.56
C ARG A 84 3.19 7.39 -3.04
N GLY A 85 3.23 8.41 -3.90
CA GLY A 85 2.99 9.80 -3.51
C GLY A 85 1.59 10.01 -2.92
N ARG A 86 0.56 9.39 -3.50
CA ARG A 86 -0.81 9.43 -2.97
C ARG A 86 -0.92 8.79 -1.60
N ILE A 87 -0.32 7.61 -1.41
CA ILE A 87 -0.33 6.90 -0.13
C ILE A 87 0.44 7.72 0.93
N ALA A 88 1.62 8.23 0.60
CA ALA A 88 2.40 9.09 1.48
C ALA A 88 1.62 10.34 1.93
N GLY A 89 0.82 10.92 1.04
CA GLY A 89 -0.09 12.02 1.38
C GLY A 89 -1.12 11.67 2.46
N LEU A 90 -1.52 10.40 2.57
CA LEU A 90 -2.57 9.92 3.49
C LEU A 90 -2.02 9.37 4.81
N ILE A 91 -0.86 8.69 4.78
CA ILE A 91 -0.30 7.99 5.95
C ILE A 91 1.11 8.44 6.35
N GLY A 92 1.70 9.40 5.64
CA GLY A 92 3.08 9.84 5.85
C GLY A 92 4.10 9.08 4.99
N ASP A 93 5.24 9.72 4.74
CA ASP A 93 6.29 9.20 3.86
C ASP A 93 6.98 7.95 4.41
N GLU A 94 7.17 7.86 5.73
CA GLU A 94 7.82 6.72 6.37
C GLU A 94 6.97 5.45 6.22
N ALA A 95 5.71 5.51 6.65
CA ALA A 95 4.78 4.39 6.49
C ALA A 95 4.58 4.00 5.01
N ALA A 96 4.55 4.97 4.10
CA ALA A 96 4.44 4.68 2.66
C ALA A 96 5.69 4.01 2.08
N ARG A 97 6.88 4.26 2.62
CA ARG A 97 8.15 3.63 2.20
C ARG A 97 8.25 2.17 2.66
N GLU A 98 7.66 1.84 3.80
CA GLU A 98 7.62 0.47 4.30
C GLU A 98 6.72 -0.45 3.45
N ALA A 99 5.68 0.10 2.81
CA ALA A 99 4.83 -0.65 1.89
C ALA A 99 5.57 -1.03 0.60
N THR A 100 5.34 -2.25 0.12
CA THR A 100 5.92 -2.69 -1.15
C THR A 100 5.07 -2.17 -2.31
N ILE A 101 5.47 -1.05 -2.90
CA ILE A 101 4.78 -0.45 -4.05
C ILE A 101 5.72 -0.45 -5.24
N GLY A 102 5.34 -1.06 -6.36
CA GLY A 102 6.24 -1.19 -7.50
C GLY A 102 5.60 -1.80 -8.75
N THR A 103 6.42 -1.97 -9.79
CA THR A 103 6.04 -2.77 -10.94
C THR A 103 6.23 -4.25 -10.66
N PHE A 104 5.57 -5.10 -11.44
CA PHE A 104 5.84 -6.55 -11.43
C PHE A 104 7.34 -6.84 -11.52
N HIS A 105 8.02 -6.27 -12.52
CA HIS A 105 9.46 -6.44 -12.72
C HIS A 105 10.29 -5.98 -11.51
N ALA A 106 10.01 -4.80 -10.96
CA ALA A 106 10.78 -4.27 -9.83
C ALA A 106 10.62 -5.13 -8.57
N ILE A 107 9.42 -5.62 -8.31
CA ILE A 107 9.12 -6.47 -7.15
C ILE A 107 9.76 -7.85 -7.33
N CYS A 108 9.60 -8.49 -8.49
CA CYS A 108 10.26 -9.76 -8.78
C CYS A 108 11.78 -9.63 -8.67
N ALA A 109 12.38 -8.59 -9.26
CA ALA A 109 13.82 -8.36 -9.16
C ALA A 109 14.30 -8.12 -7.71
N ARG A 110 13.47 -7.49 -6.86
CA ARG A 110 13.77 -7.32 -5.43
C ARG A 110 13.78 -8.67 -4.70
N ILE A 111 12.81 -9.54 -5.00
CA ILE A 111 12.75 -10.89 -4.42
C ILE A 111 13.98 -11.69 -4.87
N LEU A 112 14.29 -11.69 -6.17
CA LEU A 112 15.44 -12.43 -6.71
C LEU A 112 16.78 -11.94 -6.14
N ARG A 113 16.97 -10.63 -5.94
CA ARG A 113 18.20 -10.12 -5.28
C ARG A 113 18.32 -10.54 -3.81
N ARG A 114 17.18 -10.80 -3.15
CA ARG A 114 17.17 -11.20 -1.74
C ARG A 114 17.36 -12.71 -1.58
N ASP A 115 16.65 -13.49 -2.40
CA ASP A 115 16.46 -14.93 -2.18
C ASP A 115 16.98 -15.79 -3.35
N GLY A 116 17.51 -15.17 -4.41
CA GLY A 116 17.90 -15.82 -5.66
C GLY A 116 19.03 -16.84 -5.53
N GLN A 117 19.85 -16.74 -4.48
CA GLN A 117 20.90 -17.74 -4.20
C GLN A 117 20.33 -19.15 -4.07
N SER A 118 19.10 -19.28 -3.54
CA SER A 118 18.41 -20.58 -3.41
C SER A 118 18.12 -21.28 -4.75
N ILE A 119 18.15 -20.52 -5.85
CA ILE A 119 17.93 -21.02 -7.22
C ILE A 119 19.16 -20.80 -8.11
N GLY A 120 20.32 -20.55 -7.52
CA GLY A 120 21.59 -20.41 -8.25
C GLY A 120 21.81 -19.05 -8.92
N LEU A 121 21.06 -18.01 -8.55
CA LEU A 121 21.31 -16.64 -8.97
C LEU A 121 22.21 -15.94 -7.94
N THR A 122 23.36 -15.43 -8.39
CA THR A 122 24.32 -14.65 -7.59
C THR A 122 24.29 -13.17 -7.94
#